data_AF-A0A7C7WTY6-F1
#
_entry.id   AF-A0A7C7WTY6-F1
#
_cell.length_a   1.000
_cell.length_b   1.000
_cell.length_c   1.000
_cell.angle_alpha   90.00
_cell.angle_beta   90.00
_cell.angle_gamma   90.00
#
_symmetry.space_group_name_H-M   'P 1'
#
loop_
_entity.id
_entity.type
_entity.pdbx_description
1 polymer ?
#
loop_
_entity_poly.entity_id
_entity_poly.type
_entity_poly.pdbx_seq_one_letter_code
_entity_poly.pdbx_strand_id
1 'polypeptide(L)'
;MLKSLWAIGYVFILLIQLPTYAWTKEPPQIAAADKRSVEEKTKVHRLSSNKRAVYDAFAYVNRLPEKAEEGEAPEDVAGRIFGRLANQEGRVLIKLPAGMERKSYLGFKTFFRYEGKARVGNCAACHTLSEFTDLKSHVVTHDGSLVPTPSLRNLKKRKIDIRKVILEKIAASEHKRSGKADKIDSAYAAMNIDRSDVPELVAFLRLLNDVPDSEFRNLILNAELLDTSKDIEGD
;
A
#
# COMPACT_ATOMS: atom_id res chain seq x y z
N MET A 1 -87.34 23.54 -22.42
CA MET A 1 -87.47 22.07 -22.55
C MET A 1 -86.21 21.46 -21.96
N LEU A 2 -86.21 20.86 -20.76
CA LEU A 2 -86.81 19.61 -20.27
C LEU A 2 -85.70 18.54 -20.08
N LYS A 3 -85.32 18.33 -18.82
CA LYS A 3 -85.00 17.06 -18.10
C LYS A 3 -83.90 16.12 -18.64
N SER A 4 -82.85 16.01 -17.82
CA SER A 4 -82.40 14.83 -17.04
C SER A 4 -82.31 13.41 -17.65
N LEU A 5 -81.25 12.73 -17.16
CA LEU A 5 -81.10 11.31 -16.78
C LEU A 5 -80.40 10.31 -17.74
N TRP A 6 -79.16 9.99 -17.34
CA TRP A 6 -78.57 8.65 -17.09
C TRP A 6 -78.71 7.54 -18.16
N ALA A 7 -77.55 7.08 -18.66
CA ALA A 7 -77.34 5.72 -19.14
C ALA A 7 -75.89 5.26 -18.89
N ILE A 8 -75.70 4.66 -17.71
CA ILE A 8 -74.90 3.46 -17.39
C ILE A 8 -73.80 3.10 -18.42
N GLY A 9 -72.56 3.46 -18.10
CA GLY A 9 -71.35 2.97 -18.77
C GLY A 9 -70.87 1.67 -18.13
N TYR A 10 -70.84 0.61 -18.92
CA TYR A 10 -70.29 -0.71 -18.59
C TYR A 10 -68.81 -0.62 -18.16
N VAL A 11 -68.50 -1.09 -16.95
CA VAL A 11 -67.12 -1.31 -16.48
C VAL A 11 -66.65 -2.65 -17.02
N PHE A 12 -65.80 -2.64 -18.05
CA PHE A 12 -65.05 -3.81 -18.49
C PHE A 12 -63.91 -4.09 -17.48
N ILE A 13 -64.12 -5.08 -16.61
CA ILE A 13 -63.05 -5.66 -15.80
C ILE A 13 -62.26 -6.59 -16.71
N LEU A 14 -61.13 -6.10 -17.24
CA LEU A 14 -60.14 -6.94 -17.90
C LEU A 14 -59.25 -7.57 -16.81
N LEU A 15 -59.58 -8.80 -16.42
CA LEU A 15 -58.73 -9.67 -15.60
C LEU A 15 -57.49 -10.06 -16.43
N ILE A 16 -56.45 -9.24 -16.36
CA ILE A 16 -55.11 -9.65 -16.81
C ILE A 16 -54.58 -10.61 -15.76
N GLN A 17 -54.62 -11.91 -16.07
CA GLN A 17 -53.93 -12.94 -15.31
C GLN A 17 -52.42 -12.65 -15.34
N LEU A 18 -51.90 -12.07 -14.26
CA LEU A 18 -50.45 -12.01 -14.04
C LEU A 18 -49.96 -13.43 -13.71
N PRO A 19 -48.91 -13.92 -14.38
CA PRO A 19 -48.36 -15.24 -14.06
C PRO A 19 -47.81 -15.21 -12.64
N THR A 20 -48.28 -16.14 -11.81
CA THR A 20 -47.73 -16.43 -10.50
C THR A 20 -46.29 -16.92 -10.69
N TYR A 21 -45.34 -16.01 -10.57
CA TYR A 21 -43.93 -16.37 -10.46
C TYR A 21 -43.75 -17.20 -9.19
N ALA A 22 -43.61 -18.51 -9.36
CA ALA A 22 -43.18 -19.44 -8.34
C ALA A 22 -41.81 -18.98 -7.80
N TRP A 23 -41.79 -18.51 -6.56
CA TRP A 23 -40.57 -18.27 -5.80
C TRP A 23 -39.97 -19.61 -5.38
N THR A 24 -39.19 -20.24 -6.27
CA THR A 24 -38.28 -21.34 -5.92
C THR A 24 -36.90 -21.08 -6.51
N LYS A 25 -36.18 -20.14 -5.89
CA LYS A 25 -34.72 -20.13 -5.93
C LYS A 25 -34.23 -19.89 -4.52
N GLU A 26 -33.60 -20.90 -3.94
CA GLU A 26 -32.78 -20.76 -2.75
C GLU A 26 -31.82 -19.57 -2.96
N PRO A 27 -31.62 -18.71 -1.94
CA PRO A 27 -30.63 -17.65 -2.04
C PRO A 27 -29.26 -18.27 -2.34
N PRO A 28 -28.43 -17.67 -3.21
CA PRO A 28 -27.13 -18.22 -3.55
C PRO A 28 -26.33 -18.44 -2.26
N GLN A 29 -25.87 -19.67 -2.06
CA GLN A 29 -24.99 -20.03 -0.94
C GLN A 29 -23.77 -19.11 -1.00
N ILE A 30 -23.72 -18.14 -0.09
CA ILE A 30 -22.52 -17.36 0.18
C ILE A 30 -21.52 -18.40 0.70
N ALA A 31 -20.50 -18.72 -0.12
CA ALA A 31 -19.49 -19.70 0.21
C ALA A 31 -19.00 -19.46 1.64
N ALA A 32 -19.12 -20.47 2.51
CA ALA A 32 -18.74 -20.37 3.91
C ALA A 32 -17.29 -19.88 4.00
N ALA A 33 -17.07 -18.78 4.72
CA ALA A 33 -15.75 -18.22 4.92
C ALA A 33 -14.82 -19.29 5.53
N ASP A 34 -13.69 -19.55 4.87
CA ASP A 34 -12.69 -20.53 5.32
C ASP A 34 -12.16 -20.14 6.71
N LYS A 35 -12.51 -20.96 7.72
CA LYS A 35 -12.24 -20.72 9.15
C LYS A 35 -10.78 -20.92 9.56
N ARG A 36 -9.92 -21.43 8.67
CA ARG A 36 -8.51 -21.67 8.99
C ARG A 36 -7.76 -20.37 9.29
N SER A 37 -6.83 -20.44 10.24
CA SER A 37 -5.93 -19.33 10.57
C SER A 37 -5.03 -18.96 9.38
N VAL A 38 -4.45 -17.77 9.39
CA VAL A 38 -3.47 -17.35 8.37
C VAL A 38 -2.29 -18.31 8.30
N GLU A 39 -1.80 -18.75 9.47
CA GLU A 39 -0.72 -19.71 9.58
C GLU A 39 -1.10 -21.05 8.98
N GLU A 40 -2.31 -21.54 9.20
CA GLU A 40 -2.79 -22.80 8.62
C GLU A 40 -2.93 -22.72 7.09
N LYS A 41 -3.40 -21.58 6.59
CA LYS A 41 -3.56 -21.33 5.14
C LYS A 41 -2.22 -21.25 4.42
N THR A 42 -1.26 -20.55 5.01
CA THR A 42 0.07 -20.31 4.40
C THR A 42 1.12 -21.34 4.79
N LYS A 43 0.85 -22.12 5.85
CA LYS A 43 1.80 -23.00 6.55
C LYS A 43 3.03 -22.25 7.08
N VAL A 44 2.92 -20.95 7.33
CA VAL A 44 4.00 -20.08 7.82
C VAL A 44 3.72 -19.72 9.26
N HIS A 45 4.63 -20.12 10.15
CA HIS A 45 4.50 -19.89 11.59
C HIS A 45 4.71 -18.41 11.95
N ARG A 46 3.93 -17.86 12.89
CA ARG A 46 3.92 -16.44 13.31
C ARG A 46 3.53 -15.44 12.24
N LEU A 47 2.89 -15.89 11.15
CA LEU A 47 2.32 -14.96 10.17
C LEU A 47 0.93 -14.52 10.65
N SER A 48 0.85 -13.35 11.29
CA SER A 48 -0.41 -12.79 11.80
C SER A 48 -1.24 -12.07 10.74
N SER A 49 -0.58 -11.56 9.70
CA SER A 49 -1.18 -10.69 8.71
C SER A 49 -1.72 -11.45 7.49
N ASN A 50 -2.83 -11.00 6.90
CA ASN A 50 -3.34 -11.49 5.63
C ASN A 50 -2.70 -10.82 4.40
N LYS A 51 -1.73 -9.91 4.60
CA LYS A 51 -1.02 -9.20 3.55
C LYS A 51 -0.05 -10.13 2.82
N ARG A 52 0.04 -10.03 1.49
CA ARG A 52 0.75 -10.99 0.63
C ARG A 52 1.67 -10.34 -0.38
N ALA A 53 2.18 -9.15 -0.12
CA ALA A 53 3.14 -8.51 -1.00
C ALA A 53 4.55 -9.07 -0.76
N VAL A 54 5.46 -8.93 -1.73
CA VAL A 54 6.87 -9.34 -1.55
C VAL A 54 7.50 -8.61 -0.37
N TYR A 55 7.11 -7.35 -0.13
CA TYR A 55 7.49 -6.61 1.07
C TYR A 55 7.09 -7.31 2.38
N ASP A 56 5.91 -7.93 2.45
CA ASP A 56 5.45 -8.59 3.68
C ASP A 56 6.29 -9.84 3.96
N ALA A 57 6.71 -10.57 2.92
CA ALA A 57 7.69 -11.65 3.05
C ALA A 57 9.05 -11.13 3.53
N PHE A 58 9.53 -10.00 2.98
CA PHE A 58 10.77 -9.34 3.41
C PHE A 58 10.72 -8.92 4.88
N ALA A 59 9.62 -8.29 5.31
CA ALA A 59 9.41 -7.90 6.69
C ALA A 59 9.38 -9.12 7.62
N TYR A 60 8.70 -10.19 7.22
CA TYR A 60 8.65 -11.44 7.97
C TYR A 60 10.03 -12.09 8.15
N VAL A 61 10.78 -12.34 7.07
CA VAL A 61 12.06 -13.05 7.14
C VAL A 61 13.15 -12.27 7.88
N ASN A 62 13.07 -10.93 7.86
CA ASN A 62 13.99 -10.05 8.57
C ASN A 62 13.45 -9.55 9.93
N ARG A 63 12.26 -10.01 10.35
CA ARG A 63 11.63 -9.65 11.63
C ARG A 63 11.48 -8.14 11.83
N LEU A 64 11.07 -7.45 10.76
CA LEU A 64 10.71 -6.03 10.81
C LEU A 64 9.32 -5.86 11.45
N PRO A 65 9.04 -4.72 12.08
CA PRO A 65 7.69 -4.42 12.56
C PRO A 65 6.67 -4.43 11.41
N GLU A 66 5.50 -5.03 11.64
CA GLU A 66 4.39 -5.06 10.65
C GLU A 66 3.53 -3.79 10.70
N LYS A 67 3.53 -3.10 11.84
CA LYS A 67 2.75 -1.89 12.13
C LYS A 67 3.50 -0.98 13.11
N ALA A 68 3.10 0.28 13.15
CA ALA A 68 3.48 1.18 14.23
C ALA A 68 2.81 0.76 15.55
N GLU A 69 3.48 1.05 16.66
CA GLU A 69 2.93 1.01 18.02
C GLU A 69 1.98 2.21 18.22
N GLU A 70 1.13 2.13 19.24
CA GLU A 70 0.16 3.19 19.52
C GLU A 70 0.89 4.48 19.90
N GLY A 71 0.61 5.55 19.15
CA GLY A 71 1.26 6.85 19.35
C GLY A 71 2.72 6.92 18.86
N GLU A 72 3.27 5.86 18.26
CA GLU A 72 4.62 5.86 17.72
C GLU A 72 4.73 6.83 16.53
N ALA A 73 5.71 7.74 16.59
CA ALA A 73 5.95 8.68 15.50
C ALA A 73 6.53 7.94 14.27
N PRO A 74 6.27 8.41 13.04
CA PRO A 74 6.85 7.80 11.83
C PRO A 74 8.37 7.68 11.88
N GLU A 75 9.04 8.63 12.52
CA GLU A 75 10.47 8.64 12.78
C GLU A 75 10.88 7.44 13.63
N ASP A 76 10.24 7.24 14.79
CA ASP A 76 10.55 6.15 15.71
C ASP A 76 10.36 4.77 15.05
N VAL A 77 9.31 4.62 14.23
CA VAL A 77 9.07 3.41 13.43
C VAL A 77 10.25 3.14 12.51
N ALA A 78 10.68 4.15 11.77
CA ALA A 78 11.79 4.03 10.83
C ALA A 78 13.12 3.79 11.57
N GLY A 79 13.36 4.44 12.71
CA GLY A 79 14.53 4.19 13.56
C GLY A 79 14.62 2.75 14.04
N ARG A 80 13.50 2.15 14.49
CA ARG A 80 13.42 0.73 14.85
C ARG A 80 13.69 -0.21 13.68
N ILE A 81 13.18 0.12 12.49
CA ILE A 81 13.46 -0.63 11.27
C ILE A 81 14.96 -0.59 10.96
N PHE A 82 15.56 0.60 10.90
CA PHE A 82 16.99 0.75 10.57
C PHE A 82 17.90 0.15 11.63
N GLY A 83 17.57 0.24 12.92
CA GLY A 83 18.33 -0.40 13.98
C GLY A 83 18.39 -1.93 13.82
N ARG A 84 17.27 -2.56 13.43
CA ARG A 84 17.24 -4.01 13.12
C ARG A 84 18.06 -4.34 11.89
N LEU A 85 17.91 -3.56 10.83
CA LEU A 85 18.62 -3.79 9.57
C LEU A 85 20.11 -3.58 9.71
N ALA A 86 20.57 -2.54 10.39
CA ALA A 86 22.00 -2.28 10.62
C ALA A 86 22.67 -3.44 11.36
N ASN A 87 22.00 -4.01 12.38
CA ASN A 87 22.48 -5.20 13.07
C ASN A 87 22.54 -6.44 12.16
N GLN A 88 21.59 -6.58 11.24
CA GLN A 88 21.59 -7.68 10.28
C GLN A 88 22.63 -7.47 9.16
N GLU A 89 22.79 -6.26 8.65
CA GLU A 89 23.79 -5.88 7.65
C GLU A 89 25.21 -6.14 8.18
N GLY A 90 25.52 -5.68 9.40
CA GLY A 90 26.82 -5.91 10.04
C GLY A 90 27.16 -7.38 10.31
N ARG A 91 26.17 -8.27 10.20
CA ARG A 91 26.32 -9.73 10.36
C ARG A 91 26.10 -10.49 9.05
N VAL A 92 25.85 -9.79 7.94
CA VAL A 92 25.54 -10.38 6.62
C VAL A 92 24.33 -11.34 6.70
N LEU A 93 23.27 -10.91 7.41
CA LEU A 93 22.06 -11.70 7.68
C LEU A 93 20.80 -11.17 7.00
N ILE A 94 20.88 -10.09 6.22
CA ILE A 94 19.72 -9.58 5.48
C ILE A 94 19.28 -10.63 4.47
N LYS A 95 18.01 -11.00 4.50
CA LYS A 95 17.40 -11.92 3.56
C LYS A 95 16.49 -11.20 2.59
N LEU A 96 16.69 -11.39 1.30
CA LEU A 96 15.79 -10.90 0.26
C LEU A 96 14.88 -12.05 -0.19
N PRO A 97 13.54 -11.92 -0.06
CA PRO A 97 12.64 -12.90 -0.64
C PRO A 97 12.77 -12.94 -2.17
N ALA A 98 12.37 -14.05 -2.79
CA ALA A 98 12.34 -14.16 -4.25
C ALA A 98 11.58 -12.97 -4.88
N GLY A 99 12.15 -12.36 -5.92
CA GLY A 99 11.60 -11.15 -6.56
C GLY A 99 11.97 -9.81 -5.90
N MET A 100 12.71 -9.83 -4.79
CA MET A 100 13.39 -8.66 -4.22
C MET A 100 14.90 -8.72 -4.53
N GLU A 101 15.44 -7.62 -5.03
CA GLU A 101 16.85 -7.50 -5.41
C GLU A 101 17.51 -6.37 -4.62
N ARG A 102 18.85 -6.28 -4.67
CA ARG A 102 19.60 -5.19 -4.03
C ARG A 102 19.04 -3.81 -4.40
N LYS A 103 18.61 -3.61 -5.65
CA LYS A 103 18.01 -2.36 -6.12
C LYS A 103 16.73 -1.97 -5.37
N SER A 104 15.82 -2.91 -5.13
CA SER A 104 14.60 -2.63 -4.37
C SER A 104 14.86 -2.53 -2.87
N TYR A 105 15.89 -3.22 -2.37
CA TYR A 105 16.38 -3.01 -1.00
C TYR A 105 16.92 -1.58 -0.77
N LEU A 106 17.72 -1.06 -1.69
CA LEU A 106 18.17 0.33 -1.64
C LEU A 106 17.00 1.31 -1.74
N GLY A 107 16.03 1.03 -2.62
CA GLY A 107 14.79 1.81 -2.72
C GLY A 107 13.99 1.83 -1.41
N PHE A 108 13.91 0.69 -0.72
CA PHE A 108 13.32 0.59 0.62
C PHE A 108 14.07 1.48 1.62
N LYS A 109 15.41 1.43 1.64
CA LYS A 109 16.22 2.29 2.51
C LYS A 109 15.96 3.76 2.19
N THR A 110 15.97 4.14 0.92
CA THR A 110 15.65 5.51 0.49
C THR A 110 14.27 5.95 0.98
N PHE A 111 13.24 5.11 0.82
CA PHE A 111 11.86 5.41 1.23
C PHE A 111 11.73 5.74 2.72
N PHE A 112 12.33 4.91 3.59
CA PHE A 112 12.25 5.09 5.05
C PHE A 112 13.29 6.05 5.62
N ARG A 113 14.36 6.38 4.89
CA ARG A 113 15.48 7.18 5.44
C ARG A 113 15.06 8.62 5.71
N TYR A 114 15.02 8.96 6.99
CA TYR A 114 14.75 10.30 7.51
C TYR A 114 15.89 10.88 8.37
N GLU A 115 16.90 10.07 8.76
CA GLU A 115 18.02 10.48 9.62
C GLU A 115 19.36 10.68 8.89
N GLY A 116 20.29 11.34 9.60
CA GLY A 116 21.64 11.65 9.12
C GLY A 116 21.69 12.84 8.17
N LYS A 117 22.89 13.19 7.68
CA LYS A 117 23.10 14.29 6.71
C LYS A 117 22.39 14.06 5.37
N ALA A 118 21.88 12.85 5.14
CA ALA A 118 21.37 12.46 3.83
C ALA A 118 19.85 12.65 3.67
N ARG A 119 19.03 12.63 4.74
CA ARG A 119 17.55 12.87 4.74
C ARG A 119 16.87 12.68 3.36
N VAL A 120 16.92 11.46 2.80
CA VAL A 120 16.66 11.31 1.36
C VAL A 120 15.17 11.21 1.09
N GLY A 121 14.48 10.19 1.60
CA GLY A 121 13.10 9.91 1.20
C GLY A 121 12.04 10.64 1.99
N ASN A 122 12.10 10.59 3.32
CA ASN A 122 11.04 11.01 4.24
C ASN A 122 9.61 10.51 3.88
N CYS A 123 9.49 9.47 3.05
CA CYS A 123 8.20 9.02 2.51
C CYS A 123 7.32 8.41 3.61
N ALA A 124 7.96 7.78 4.61
CA ALA A 124 7.32 7.15 5.75
C ALA A 124 6.56 8.16 6.65
N ALA A 125 6.85 9.47 6.56
CA ALA A 125 6.16 10.50 7.33
C ALA A 125 4.64 10.52 7.09
N CYS A 126 4.21 10.23 5.85
CA CYS A 126 2.79 10.05 5.50
C CYS A 126 2.46 8.59 5.16
N HIS A 127 3.43 7.81 4.65
CA HIS A 127 3.20 6.44 4.22
C HIS A 127 3.73 5.42 5.24
N THR A 128 3.05 5.32 6.39
CA THR A 128 3.42 4.44 7.51
C THR A 128 3.07 2.95 7.29
N LEU A 129 3.61 2.07 8.13
CA LEU A 129 3.49 0.60 8.06
C LEU A 129 2.05 0.08 8.00
N SER A 130 1.93 -1.23 7.75
CA SER A 130 0.72 -1.95 7.39
C SER A 130 0.17 -1.53 6.01
N GLU A 131 -0.43 -0.36 5.86
CA GLU A 131 -1.12 0.05 4.61
C GLU A 131 -0.33 1.04 3.75
N PHE A 132 0.84 1.51 4.21
CA PHE A 132 1.59 2.59 3.54
C PHE A 132 0.75 3.86 3.40
N THR A 133 0.04 4.22 4.45
CA THR A 133 -0.76 5.44 4.58
C THR A 133 -1.07 5.72 6.04
N ASP A 134 -1.06 6.98 6.43
CA ASP A 134 -1.54 7.48 7.72
C ASP A 134 -3.02 7.89 7.69
N LEU A 135 -3.67 7.82 6.53
CA LEU A 135 -5.04 8.27 6.23
C LEU A 135 -5.31 9.76 6.52
N LYS A 136 -4.28 10.54 6.88
CA LYS A 136 -4.40 11.96 7.13
C LYS A 136 -4.43 12.72 5.81
N SER A 137 -4.94 13.94 5.84
CA SER A 137 -5.00 14.81 4.68
C SER A 137 -3.84 15.79 4.68
N HIS A 138 -3.18 15.94 3.52
CA HIS A 138 -2.02 16.81 3.35
C HIS A 138 -2.16 17.66 2.08
N VAL A 139 -1.54 18.83 2.09
CA VAL A 139 -1.36 19.62 0.85
C VAL A 139 -0.07 19.15 0.20
N VAL A 140 -0.20 18.59 -1.02
CA VAL A 140 0.92 17.93 -1.71
C VAL A 140 1.31 18.61 -3.04
N THR A 141 0.62 19.71 -3.38
CA THR A 141 0.89 20.57 -4.53
C THR A 141 0.72 22.03 -4.12
N HIS A 142 1.33 22.98 -4.84
CA HIS A 142 1.39 24.39 -4.43
C HIS A 142 0.00 25.01 -4.18
N ASP A 143 -0.93 24.80 -5.12
CA ASP A 143 -2.31 25.32 -5.04
C ASP A 143 -3.33 24.21 -4.75
N GLY A 144 -2.85 23.09 -4.21
CA GLY A 144 -3.67 21.93 -3.91
C GLY A 144 -4.56 22.14 -2.69
N SER A 145 -5.68 21.42 -2.67
CA SER A 145 -6.45 21.20 -1.45
C SER A 145 -5.81 20.09 -0.62
N LEU A 146 -6.28 19.99 0.64
CA LEU A 146 -6.01 18.82 1.47
C LEU A 146 -6.53 17.56 0.80
N VAL A 147 -5.64 16.60 0.56
CA VAL A 147 -6.00 15.29 0.00
C VAL A 147 -5.55 14.18 0.95
N PRO A 148 -6.38 13.15 1.19
CA PRO A 148 -6.01 12.04 2.05
C PRO A 148 -4.85 11.26 1.45
N THR A 149 -3.90 10.83 2.29
CA THR A 149 -2.78 9.97 1.87
C THR A 149 -3.34 8.63 1.36
N PRO A 150 -3.18 8.27 0.07
CA PRO A 150 -3.64 6.99 -0.41
C PRO A 150 -2.69 5.88 0.06
N SER A 151 -3.23 4.67 0.27
CA SER A 151 -2.39 3.48 0.43
C SER A 151 -1.46 3.31 -0.77
N LEU A 152 -0.22 2.85 -0.54
CA LEU A 152 0.71 2.46 -1.61
C LEU A 152 0.59 0.98 -1.99
N ARG A 153 -0.31 0.22 -1.36
CA ARG A 153 -0.55 -1.17 -1.76
C ARG A 153 -1.22 -1.23 -3.12
N ASN A 154 -0.89 -2.29 -3.86
CA ASN A 154 -1.55 -2.66 -5.11
C ASN A 154 -1.62 -1.54 -6.17
N LEU A 155 -0.59 -0.68 -6.25
CA LEU A 155 -0.51 0.41 -7.23
C LEU A 155 -0.64 -0.09 -8.69
N LYS A 156 -0.17 -1.31 -8.98
CA LYS A 156 -0.30 -1.93 -10.31
C LYS A 156 -1.77 -2.19 -10.67
N LYS A 157 -2.58 -2.69 -9.73
CA LYS A 157 -4.02 -2.93 -9.94
C LYS A 157 -4.76 -1.62 -10.26
N ARG A 158 -4.31 -0.52 -9.65
CA ARG A 158 -4.81 0.85 -9.90
C ARG A 158 -4.20 1.54 -11.11
N LYS A 159 -3.29 0.89 -11.85
CA LYS A 159 -2.62 1.42 -13.04
C LYS A 159 -1.92 2.77 -12.80
N ILE A 160 -1.34 2.95 -11.61
CA ILE A 160 -0.63 4.18 -11.25
C ILE A 160 0.75 4.20 -11.92
N ASP A 161 1.10 5.30 -12.58
CA ASP A 161 2.45 5.57 -13.04
C ASP A 161 3.32 6.03 -11.86
N ILE A 162 3.96 5.06 -11.21
CA ILE A 162 4.80 5.28 -10.04
C ILE A 162 5.95 6.24 -10.35
N ARG A 163 6.57 6.14 -11.53
CA ARG A 163 7.72 6.97 -11.90
C ARG A 163 7.30 8.43 -12.02
N LYS A 164 6.20 8.70 -12.72
CA LYS A 164 5.65 10.04 -12.87
C LYS A 164 5.31 10.65 -11.50
N VAL A 165 4.62 9.90 -10.64
CA VAL A 165 4.25 10.40 -9.31
C VAL A 165 5.48 10.74 -8.47
N ILE A 166 6.52 9.91 -8.45
CA ILE A 166 7.75 10.23 -7.69
C ILE A 166 8.40 11.52 -8.21
N LEU A 167 8.46 11.72 -9.53
CA LEU A 167 9.01 12.94 -10.12
C LEU A 167 8.20 14.19 -9.72
N GLU A 168 6.87 14.07 -9.66
CA GLU A 168 6.00 15.14 -9.16
C GLU A 168 6.26 15.44 -7.67
N LYS A 169 6.54 14.41 -6.85
CA LYS A 169 6.91 14.58 -5.44
C LYS A 169 8.28 15.27 -5.26
N ILE A 170 9.25 14.94 -6.11
CA ILE A 170 10.55 15.63 -6.14
C ILE A 170 10.35 17.12 -6.45
N ALA A 171 9.57 17.46 -7.48
CA ALA A 171 9.28 18.84 -7.83
C ALA A 171 8.54 19.60 -6.70
N ALA A 172 7.56 18.95 -6.05
CA ALA A 172 6.87 19.52 -4.90
C ALA A 172 7.82 19.81 -3.72
N SER A 173 8.77 18.90 -3.46
CA SER A 173 9.82 19.11 -2.44
C SER A 173 10.74 20.28 -2.80
N GLU A 174 11.18 20.40 -4.05
CA GLU A 174 11.99 21.53 -4.52
C GLU A 174 11.25 22.87 -4.36
N HIS A 175 9.96 22.92 -4.70
CA HIS A 175 9.13 24.11 -4.50
C HIS A 175 8.98 24.47 -3.02
N LYS A 176 8.75 23.47 -2.15
CA LYS A 176 8.66 23.69 -0.70
C LYS A 176 9.99 24.20 -0.13
N ARG A 177 11.13 23.58 -0.49
CA ARG A 177 12.46 23.96 0.00
C ARG A 177 12.90 25.34 -0.49
N SER A 178 12.44 25.77 -1.68
CA SER A 178 12.75 27.11 -2.23
C SER A 178 11.81 28.22 -1.73
N GLY A 179 10.82 27.91 -0.87
CA GLY A 179 9.83 28.89 -0.39
C GLY A 179 8.81 29.30 -1.44
N LYS A 180 8.74 28.60 -2.58
CA LYS A 180 7.77 28.88 -3.65
C LYS A 180 6.38 28.30 -3.37
N ALA A 181 6.26 27.38 -2.42
CA ALA A 181 5.03 26.66 -2.13
C ALA A 181 4.86 26.40 -0.63
N ASP A 182 4.72 27.47 0.17
CA ASP A 182 4.68 27.40 1.63
C ASP A 182 3.53 26.57 2.19
N LYS A 183 2.44 26.40 1.41
CA LYS A 183 1.27 25.60 1.79
C LYS A 183 1.51 24.09 1.71
N ILE A 184 2.50 23.62 0.95
CA ILE A 184 2.82 22.18 0.88
C ILE A 184 3.26 21.71 2.27
N ASP A 185 2.91 20.47 2.63
CA ASP A 185 3.26 19.89 3.92
C ASP A 185 4.75 20.02 4.25
N SER A 186 5.07 20.33 5.51
CA SER A 186 6.44 20.50 6.01
C SER A 186 7.32 19.27 5.79
N ALA A 187 6.75 18.06 5.74
CA ALA A 187 7.48 16.83 5.46
C ALA A 187 8.22 16.86 4.11
N TYR A 188 7.72 17.62 3.11
CA TYR A 188 8.37 17.77 1.81
C TYR A 188 9.67 18.59 1.89
N ALA A 189 9.81 19.47 2.89
CA ALA A 189 11.03 20.25 3.09
C ALA A 189 12.20 19.38 3.56
N ALA A 190 11.89 18.27 4.25
CA ALA A 190 12.88 17.32 4.74
C ALA A 190 13.29 16.26 3.70
N MET A 191 12.60 16.19 2.56
CA MET A 191 12.96 15.30 1.46
C MET A 191 14.18 15.83 0.69
N ASN A 192 15.07 14.92 0.29
CA ASN A 192 16.23 15.20 -0.54
C ASN A 192 16.47 14.07 -1.55
N ILE A 193 15.40 13.63 -2.20
CA ILE A 193 15.41 12.61 -3.26
C ILE A 193 15.94 13.24 -4.55
N ASP A 194 16.92 12.60 -5.19
CA ASP A 194 17.37 12.95 -6.54
C ASP A 194 16.68 12.09 -7.62
N ARG A 195 16.73 12.55 -8.88
CA ARG A 195 16.27 11.77 -10.03
C ARG A 195 16.98 10.41 -10.15
N SER A 196 18.22 10.28 -9.66
CA SER A 196 18.98 9.03 -9.60
C SER A 196 18.35 7.99 -8.67
N ASP A 197 17.59 8.41 -7.65
CA ASP A 197 16.94 7.51 -6.68
C ASP A 197 15.63 6.89 -7.23
N VAL A 198 15.04 7.52 -8.24
CA VAL A 198 13.72 7.14 -8.79
C VAL A 198 13.67 5.66 -9.23
N PRO A 199 14.66 5.10 -9.94
CA PRO A 199 14.62 3.68 -10.33
C PRO A 199 14.54 2.73 -9.14
N GLU A 200 15.20 3.04 -8.03
CA GLU A 200 15.22 2.21 -6.82
C GLU A 200 13.90 2.31 -6.07
N LEU A 201 13.37 3.53 -5.90
CA LEU A 201 12.05 3.78 -5.32
C LEU A 201 10.94 3.08 -6.12
N VAL A 202 10.98 3.14 -7.45
CA VAL A 202 10.03 2.40 -8.30
C VAL A 202 10.16 0.89 -8.09
N ALA A 203 11.37 0.37 -7.97
CA ALA A 203 11.60 -1.05 -7.73
C ALA A 203 11.01 -1.48 -6.37
N PHE A 204 11.22 -0.69 -5.31
CA PHE A 204 10.63 -0.93 -4.00
C PHE A 204 9.10 -0.89 -4.02
N LEU A 205 8.49 0.18 -4.56
CA LEU A 205 7.03 0.34 -4.55
C LEU A 205 6.30 -0.75 -5.35
N ARG A 206 6.97 -1.40 -6.30
CA ARG A 206 6.43 -2.58 -6.99
C ARG A 206 6.29 -3.80 -6.08
N LEU A 207 7.10 -3.90 -5.02
CA LEU A 207 7.02 -4.98 -4.04
C LEU A 207 5.79 -4.89 -3.13
N LEU A 208 4.99 -3.82 -3.23
CA LEU A 208 3.76 -3.59 -2.46
C LEU A 208 2.49 -4.11 -3.17
N ASN A 209 2.65 -4.84 -4.27
CA ASN A 209 1.54 -5.52 -4.94
C ASN A 209 1.40 -6.93 -4.35
N ASP A 210 0.17 -7.32 -4.02
CA ASP A 210 -0.08 -8.65 -3.48
C ASP A 210 0.18 -9.72 -4.53
N VAL A 211 0.77 -10.84 -4.09
CA VAL A 211 0.85 -12.10 -4.83
C VAL A 211 -0.24 -13.06 -4.33
N PRO A 212 -0.58 -14.12 -5.09
CA PRO A 212 -1.45 -15.19 -4.61
C PRO A 212 -0.90 -15.87 -3.35
N ASP A 213 -1.79 -16.38 -2.48
CA ASP A 213 -1.41 -17.11 -1.26
C ASP A 213 -0.45 -18.29 -1.53
N SER A 214 -0.66 -18.99 -2.65
CA SER A 214 0.18 -20.11 -3.08
C SER A 214 1.62 -19.69 -3.41
N GLU A 215 1.82 -18.45 -3.86
CA GLU A 215 3.12 -17.90 -4.21
C GLU A 215 3.83 -17.31 -2.98
N PHE A 216 3.08 -16.71 -2.06
CA PHE A 216 3.63 -16.03 -0.89
C PHE A 216 4.55 -16.91 -0.03
N ARG A 217 4.18 -18.18 0.18
CA ARG A 217 5.02 -19.14 0.92
C ARG A 217 6.38 -19.33 0.25
N ASN A 218 6.43 -19.40 -1.08
CA ASN A 218 7.67 -19.61 -1.82
C ASN A 218 8.59 -18.41 -1.72
N LEU A 219 8.06 -17.18 -1.58
CA LEU A 219 8.87 -15.99 -1.34
C LEU A 219 9.70 -16.10 -0.06
N ILE A 220 9.11 -16.69 0.99
CA ILE A 220 9.74 -16.87 2.31
C ILE A 220 10.76 -18.03 2.26
N LEU A 221 10.38 -19.16 1.66
CA LEU A 221 11.23 -20.35 1.62
C LEU A 221 12.48 -20.15 0.76
N ASN A 222 12.36 -19.40 -0.33
CA ASN A 222 13.44 -19.15 -1.28
C ASN A 222 14.11 -17.78 -1.04
N ALA A 223 14.05 -17.26 0.18
CA ALA A 223 14.73 -16.01 0.51
C ALA A 223 16.25 -16.24 0.59
N GLU A 224 17.00 -15.41 -0.12
CA GLU A 224 18.46 -15.50 -0.24
C GLU A 224 19.14 -14.42 0.60
N LEU A 225 20.39 -14.64 0.99
CA LEU A 225 21.16 -13.58 1.66
C LEU A 225 21.47 -12.46 0.68
N LEU A 226 21.33 -11.22 1.13
CA LEU A 226 21.78 -10.04 0.39
C LEU A 226 23.29 -10.16 0.17
N ASP A 227 23.69 -10.15 -1.10
CA ASP A 227 25.09 -10.05 -1.49
C ASP A 227 25.58 -8.60 -1.26
N THR A 228 26.44 -8.43 -0.25
CA THR A 228 27.10 -7.17 0.11
C THR A 228 28.56 -7.13 -0.33
N SER A 229 29.03 -8.08 -1.14
CA SER A 229 30.43 -8.12 -1.61
C SER A 229 30.86 -6.81 -2.29
N LYS A 230 29.93 -6.16 -3.00
CA LYS A 230 30.13 -4.88 -3.70
C LYS A 230 30.19 -3.66 -2.77
N ASP A 231 29.89 -3.81 -1.50
CA ASP A 231 29.91 -2.73 -0.51
C ASP A 231 31.30 -2.58 0.16
N ILE A 232 32.19 -3.57 -0.03
CA ILE A 232 33.51 -3.64 0.61
C ILE A 232 34.61 -3.01 -0.27
N GLU A 233 34.37 -2.82 -1.56
CA GLU A 233 35.37 -2.30 -2.52
C GLU A 233 35.40 -0.76 -2.65
N GLY A 234 34.80 -0.02 -1.72
CA GLY A 234 34.49 1.41 -1.86
C GLY A 234 35.07 2.36 -0.83
N ASP A 235 36.06 1.95 -0.03
CA ASP A 235 36.79 2.84 0.90
C ASP A 235 38.22 3.15 0.38
#